data_AF-A0A8T3S8W0-F1
#
_entry.id   AF-A0A8T3S8W0-F1
#
_cell.length_a   1.000
_cell.length_b   1.000
_cell.length_c   1.000
_cell.angle_alpha   90.00
_cell.angle_beta   90.00
_cell.angle_gamma   90.00
#
_symmetry.space_group_name_H-M   'P 1'
#
loop_
_entity.id
_entity.type
_entity.pdbx_description
1 polymer ?
#
loop_
_entity_poly.entity_id
_entity_poly.type
_entity_poly.pdbx_seq_one_letter_code
_entity_poly.pdbx_strand_id
1 'polypeptide(L)' 'MNVRFGYALSSEEHATADLVRNAAMAEESGFEFALISDHYHPWVDAQGH' A
#
# COMPACT_ATOMS: atom_id res chain seq x y z
N MET A 1 5.57 5.27 24.50
CA MET A 1 4.95 5.01 23.19
C MET A 1 6.01 4.31 22.34
N ASN A 2 5.71 3.12 21.80
CA ASN A 2 6.63 2.43 20.90
C ASN A 2 6.45 2.94 19.47
N VAL A 3 7.55 3.07 18.74
CA VAL A 3 7.53 3.30 17.29
C VAL A 3 7.03 2.03 16.62
N ARG A 4 6.14 2.18 15.63
CA ARG A 4 5.59 1.10 14.80
C ARG A 4 5.85 1.42 13.34
N PHE A 5 6.27 0.43 12.57
CA PHE A 5 6.45 0.57 11.14
C PHE A 5 5.32 -0.11 10.39
N GLY A 6 4.80 0.56 9.36
CA GLY A 6 3.77 0.03 8.48
C GLY A 6 4.14 0.20 7.02
N TYR A 7 3.41 -0.49 6.16
CA TYR A 7 3.62 -0.52 4.71
C TYR A 7 2.44 0.11 3.97
N ALA A 8 2.69 1.09 3.11
CA ALA A 8 1.66 1.75 2.32
C ALA A 8 1.52 1.08 0.94
N LEU A 9 0.33 0.60 0.64
CA LEU A 9 -0.06 -0.03 -0.61
C LEU A 9 -0.75 1.01 -1.51
N SER A 10 -0.15 1.33 -2.66
CA SER A 10 -0.78 2.17 -3.68
C SER A 10 -1.59 1.30 -4.65
N SER A 11 -2.92 1.34 -4.50
CA SER A 11 -3.89 0.67 -5.39
C SER A 11 -3.87 1.18 -6.83
N GLU A 12 -3.23 2.31 -7.06
CA GLU A 12 -3.18 3.01 -8.35
C GLU A 12 -1.94 2.63 -9.15
N GLU A 13 -0.85 2.26 -8.47
CA GLU A 13 0.39 1.80 -9.09
C GLU A 13 0.42 0.28 -9.33
N HIS A 14 -0.33 -0.50 -8.54
CA HIS A 14 -0.21 -1.96 -8.53
C HIS A 14 -1.54 -2.66 -8.79
N ALA A 15 -1.49 -3.77 -9.53
CA ALA A 15 -2.65 -4.63 -9.74
C ALA A 15 -3.09 -5.29 -8.42
N THR A 16 -4.37 -5.66 -8.32
CA THR A 16 -4.95 -6.20 -7.07
C THR A 16 -4.21 -7.42 -6.54
N ALA A 17 -3.75 -8.32 -7.41
CA ALA A 17 -2.98 -9.50 -7.00
C ALA A 17 -1.59 -9.13 -6.46
N ASP A 18 -0.97 -8.08 -7.00
CA ASP A 18 0.33 -7.59 -6.51
C ASP A 18 0.17 -6.90 -5.15
N LEU A 19 -0.94 -6.17 -4.92
CA LEU A 19 -1.25 -5.58 -3.62
C LEU A 19 -1.36 -6.65 -2.53
N VAL A 20 -2.06 -7.75 -2.80
CA VAL A 20 -2.19 -8.88 -1.86
C VAL A 20 -0.83 -9.51 -1.59
N ARG A 21 -0.03 -9.75 -2.63
CA ARG A 21 1.34 -10.31 -2.47
C ARG A 21 2.22 -9.38 -1.64
N ASN A 22 2.19 -8.08 -1.92
CA ASN A 22 2.99 -7.09 -1.19
C ASN A 22 2.56 -6.98 0.28
N ALA A 23 1.25 -7.06 0.57
CA ALA A 23 0.74 -7.08 1.94
C ALA A 23 1.26 -8.31 2.71
N ALA A 24 1.23 -9.50 2.11
CA ALA A 24 1.77 -10.72 2.70
C ALA A 24 3.28 -10.59 2.96
N MET A 25 4.04 -10.10 1.97
CA MET A 25 5.48 -9.88 2.13
C MET A 25 5.80 -8.84 3.21
N ALA A 26 4.98 -7.80 3.37
CA ALA A 26 5.16 -6.80 4.41
C ALA A 26 4.98 -7.41 5.81
N GLU A 27 3.96 -8.23 6.00
CA GLU A 27 3.76 -8.97 7.25
C GLU A 27 4.94 -9.93 7.54
N GLU A 28 5.36 -10.72 6.55
CA GLU A 28 6.53 -11.62 6.66
C GLU A 28 7.84 -10.86 6.97
N SER A 29 7.94 -9.61 6.54
CA SER A 29 9.10 -8.73 6.80
C SER A 29 9.03 -8.00 8.14
N GLY A 30 7.96 -8.17 8.93
CA GLY A 30 7.82 -7.59 10.25
C GLY A 30 7.18 -6.19 10.30
N PHE A 31 6.53 -5.73 9.22
CA PHE A 31 5.68 -4.55 9.31
C PHE A 31 4.42 -4.87 10.12
N GLU A 32 4.04 -3.97 11.02
CA GLU A 32 2.97 -4.23 11.99
C GLU A 32 1.56 -3.92 11.45
N PHE A 33 1.49 -3.19 10.35
CA PHE A 33 0.24 -2.82 9.70
C PHE A 33 0.47 -2.44 8.24
N ALA A 34 -0.58 -2.51 7.45
CA ALA A 34 -0.62 -1.95 6.11
C ALA A 34 -1.68 -0.84 6.02
N LEU A 35 -1.40 0.16 5.19
CA LEU A 35 -2.37 1.15 4.73
C LEU A 35 -2.61 0.90 3.24
N ILE A 36 -3.81 1.17 2.74
CA ILE A 36 -4.14 1.05 1.32
C ILE A 36 -4.94 2.27 0.89
N SER A 37 -4.62 2.81 -0.29
CA SER A 37 -5.42 3.87 -0.90
C SER A 37 -6.76 3.32 -1.40
N ASP A 38 -7.85 4.03 -1.08
CA ASP A 38 -9.20 3.73 -1.56
C ASP A 38 -9.64 4.85 -2.51
N HIS A 39 -9.27 4.71 -3.78
CA HIS A 39 -9.67 5.63 -4.83
C HIS A 39 -10.56 4.95 -5.85
N TYR A 40 -11.69 5.59 -6.13
CA TYR A 40 -12.62 5.13 -7.17
C TYR A 40 -12.12 5.49 -8.58
N HIS A 41 -11.40 6.60 -8.73
CA HIS A 41 -10.78 7.01 -9.99
C HIS A 41 -9.26 6.91 -9.87
N PRO A 42 -8.54 6.48 -10.93
CA PRO A 42 -7.08 6.45 -10.91
C PRO A 42 -6.52 7.88 -10.77
N TRP A 43 -5.30 7.99 -10.22
CA TRP A 43 -4.55 9.24 -10.28
C TRP A 43 -4.38 9.65 -11.75
N VAL A 44 -4.66 10.92 -12.04
CA VAL A 44 -4.34 11.52 -13.33
C VAL A 44 -3.06 12.33 -13.19
N ASP A 45 -2.32 12.51 -14.29
CA ASP A 45 -1.05 13.26 -14.31
C ASP A 45 -1.13 14.63 -13.60
N ALA A 46 -2.30 15.27 -13.60
CA ALA A 46 -2.55 16.55 -12.92
C ALA A 46 -2.54 16.50 -11.39
N GLN A 47 -2.54 15.31 -10.80
CA GLN A 47 -2.64 15.09 -9.35
C GLN A 47 -1.30 14.70 -8.70
N GLY A 48 -0.23 14.51 -9.49
CA GLY A 48 1.14 14.30 -9.02
C GLY A 48 1.64 12.85 -9.13
N HIS A 49 2.90 12.65 -8.70
CA HIS A 49 3.54 11.36 -8.43
C HIS A 49 4.08 11.39 -6.99
#